data_AF-A0A8S4QG36-F1
#
_entry.id   AF-A0A8S4QG36-F1
#
_cell.length_a   1.000
_cell.length_b   1.000
_cell.length_c   1.000
_cell.angle_alpha   90.00
_cell.angle_beta   90.00
_cell.angle_gamma   90.00
#
_symmetry.space_group_name_H-M   'P 1'
#
loop_
_entity.id
_entity.type
_entity.pdbx_description
1 polymer ?
#
loop_
_entity_poly.entity_id
_entity_poly.type
_entity_poly.pdbx_seq_one_letter_code
_entity_poly.pdbx_strand_id
1 'polypeptide(L)'
;YFWHITDFHYDPLYTAQGDTRRHCRRADERGSSGHHRALGRLGDYSCDSSLELIQSALRYMRTRHSENVEFVLWTGDIVAAQYSENEENRYQAIRNITELLRMTFSSHFVFPVLGHTDPAPSETLTNLWSHWLPMEALTTLKSGGYYTIEQSHSKLRIVALNTNLFSVSEENSAPARRQWEWLDEVLEKATANSEMFGEGMDVGVPRCWNGNPALESTAMVDPRQVGQTATASQVAAGFKRHKTVEFGTP
;
A
#
# COMPACT_ATOMS: atom_id res chain seq x y z
N TYR A 1 -16.03 10.35 -1.56
CA TYR A 1 -14.74 10.27 -2.25
C TYR A 1 -13.80 9.44 -1.38
N PHE A 2 -12.75 8.83 -1.96
CA PHE A 2 -11.65 8.27 -1.17
C PHE A 2 -10.29 8.77 -1.69
N TRP A 3 -9.28 8.72 -0.81
CA TRP A 3 -7.88 8.88 -1.18
C TRP A 3 -7.26 7.49 -1.34
N HIS A 4 -6.49 7.30 -2.41
CA HIS A 4 -5.58 6.17 -2.55
C HIS A 4 -4.16 6.68 -2.37
N ILE A 5 -3.41 6.07 -1.46
CA ILE A 5 -2.02 6.38 -1.19
C ILE A 5 -1.21 5.11 -1.39
N THR A 6 -0.10 5.17 -2.11
CA THR A 6 0.75 4.00 -2.37
C THR A 6 2.21 4.39 -2.44
N ASP A 7 3.09 3.40 -2.28
CA ASP A 7 4.51 3.49 -2.63
C ASP A 7 5.17 4.70 -1.99
N PHE A 8 5.09 4.81 -0.66
CA PHE A 8 5.76 5.89 0.06
C PHE A 8 7.27 5.82 -0.12
N HIS A 9 7.86 4.61 -0.08
CA HIS A 9 9.31 4.38 -0.11
C HIS A 9 10.05 5.38 0.77
N TYR A 10 9.66 5.49 2.05
CA TYR A 10 10.26 6.47 2.95
C TYR A 10 11.73 6.11 3.23
N ASP A 11 12.66 7.01 2.92
CA ASP A 11 14.06 6.90 3.34
C ASP A 11 14.38 7.87 4.50
N PRO A 12 14.51 7.38 5.76
CA PRO A 12 14.91 8.18 6.91
C PRO A 12 16.30 8.83 6.79
N LEU A 13 17.14 8.36 5.87
CA LEU A 13 18.52 8.84 5.66
C LEU A 13 18.65 9.79 4.46
N TYR A 14 17.54 10.10 3.76
CA TYR A 14 17.52 11.07 2.68
C TYR A 14 18.09 12.43 3.12
N THR A 15 18.90 13.06 2.27
CA THR A 15 19.38 14.41 2.52
C THR A 15 19.61 15.22 1.24
N ALA A 16 19.30 16.52 1.29
CA ALA A 16 19.63 17.46 0.21
C ALA A 16 21.15 17.58 -0.06
N GLN A 17 22.00 17.12 0.87
CA GLN A 17 23.46 17.03 0.70
C GLN A 17 23.93 15.60 0.33
N GLY A 18 23.02 14.73 -0.12
CA GLY A 18 23.33 13.37 -0.51
C GLY A 18 23.88 13.23 -1.94
N ASP A 19 24.17 12.00 -2.33
CA ASP A 19 24.62 11.61 -3.67
C ASP A 19 23.64 10.57 -4.26
N THR A 20 23.12 10.79 -5.47
CA THR A 20 22.17 9.86 -6.10
C THR A 20 22.77 8.47 -6.30
N ARG A 21 24.10 8.36 -6.44
CA ARG A 21 24.82 7.08 -6.54
C ARG A 21 24.96 6.34 -5.21
N ARG A 22 24.48 6.93 -4.11
CA ARG A 22 24.42 6.35 -2.76
C ARG A 22 23.01 6.47 -2.17
N HIS A 23 21.98 6.30 -3.01
CA HIS A 23 20.57 6.38 -2.63
C HIS A 23 20.20 7.70 -1.94
N CYS A 24 20.88 8.80 -2.33
CA CYS A 24 20.59 10.15 -1.86
C CYS A 24 20.86 10.39 -0.36
N ARG A 25 21.71 9.53 0.21
CA ARG A 25 22.23 9.62 1.58
C ARG A 25 23.57 10.34 1.59
N ARG A 26 24.03 10.78 2.77
CA ARG A 26 25.39 11.33 2.92
C ARG A 26 26.43 10.24 2.65
N ALA A 27 27.54 10.62 2.04
CA ALA A 27 28.75 9.81 2.08
C ALA A 27 29.33 9.82 3.49
N ASP A 28 29.84 8.67 3.95
CA ASP A 28 30.71 8.61 5.13
C ASP A 28 31.90 9.58 4.98
N GLU A 29 32.48 10.00 6.10
CA GLU A 29 33.57 11.01 6.16
C GLU A 29 34.79 10.70 5.27
N ARG A 30 34.92 9.45 4.80
CA ARG A 30 35.98 8.96 3.91
C ARG A 30 35.74 9.18 2.41
N GLY A 31 34.79 10.05 2.06
CA GLY A 31 34.90 10.83 0.83
C GLY A 31 33.66 10.84 -0.05
N SER A 32 33.24 12.07 -0.37
CA SER A 32 32.75 12.41 -1.70
C SER A 32 33.61 13.58 -2.21
N SER A 33 34.66 13.26 -2.97
CA SER A 33 35.63 14.20 -3.54
C SER A 33 35.19 14.75 -4.92
N GLY A 34 33.91 14.62 -5.26
CA GLY A 34 33.34 15.11 -6.51
C GLY A 34 32.35 16.26 -6.30
N HIS A 35 32.26 17.15 -7.28
CA HIS A 35 31.20 18.15 -7.36
C HIS A 35 29.88 17.47 -7.74
N HIS A 36 29.09 17.09 -6.73
CA HIS A 36 27.75 16.54 -6.94
C HIS A 36 26.69 17.64 -6.90
N ARG A 37 25.65 17.49 -7.74
CA ARG A 37 24.49 18.39 -7.75
C ARG A 37 23.81 18.31 -6.39
N ALA A 38 23.59 19.44 -5.73
CA ALA A 38 22.77 19.47 -4.53
C ALA A 38 21.36 18.95 -4.86
N LEU A 39 20.85 18.03 -4.04
CA LEU A 39 19.54 17.41 -4.27
C LEU A 39 18.43 18.36 -3.80
N GLY A 40 17.21 18.16 -4.29
CA GLY A 40 16.07 18.97 -3.88
C GLY A 40 15.74 18.75 -2.40
N ARG A 41 15.12 19.74 -1.75
CA ARG A 41 14.73 19.58 -0.34
C ARG A 41 13.63 18.52 -0.14
N LEU A 42 12.75 18.38 -1.14
CA LEU A 42 11.69 17.37 -1.15
C LEU A 42 12.15 16.04 -1.75
N GLY A 43 13.10 16.04 -2.68
CA GLY A 43 13.49 14.85 -3.42
C GLY A 43 14.34 15.16 -4.64
N ASP A 44 14.73 14.11 -5.34
CA ASP A 44 15.29 14.12 -6.69
C ASP A 44 14.78 12.85 -7.40
N TYR A 45 14.68 12.87 -8.73
CA TYR A 45 14.07 11.78 -9.50
C TYR A 45 14.79 10.43 -9.33
N SER A 46 16.06 10.41 -8.92
CA SER A 46 16.81 9.17 -8.66
C SER A 46 16.82 8.75 -7.19
N CYS A 47 15.80 9.13 -6.41
CA CYS A 47 15.74 8.92 -4.96
C CYS A 47 14.37 8.45 -4.49
N ASP A 48 14.40 7.69 -3.40
CA ASP A 48 13.26 7.42 -2.53
C ASP A 48 12.80 8.67 -1.77
N SER A 49 11.59 8.61 -1.20
CA SER A 49 10.91 9.76 -0.61
C SER A 49 11.59 10.29 0.64
N SER A 50 11.85 11.59 0.63
CA SER A 50 12.15 12.33 1.85
C SER A 50 10.92 12.44 2.76
N LEU A 51 11.17 12.58 4.07
CA LEU A 51 10.11 12.89 5.04
C LEU A 51 9.36 14.20 4.69
N GLU A 52 10.05 15.19 4.12
CA GLU A 52 9.43 16.47 3.74
C GLU A 52 8.44 16.31 2.57
N LEU A 53 8.73 15.46 1.58
CA LEU A 53 7.82 15.17 0.48
C LEU A 53 6.53 14.53 1.01
N ILE A 54 6.66 13.48 1.82
CA ILE A 54 5.53 12.80 2.46
C ILE A 54 4.70 13.79 3.27
N GLN A 55 5.33 14.57 4.16
CA GLN A 55 4.65 15.60 4.94
C GLN A 55 3.98 16.68 4.08
N SER A 56 4.55 17.04 2.93
CA SER A 56 3.96 18.03 2.02
C SER A 56 2.69 17.51 1.35
N ALA A 57 2.70 16.25 0.92
CA ALA A 57 1.54 15.58 0.31
C ALA A 57 0.43 15.32 1.35
N LEU A 58 0.78 14.82 2.54
CA LEU A 58 -0.16 14.66 3.66
C LEU A 58 -0.78 16.01 4.06
N ARG A 59 0.01 17.10 4.13
CA ARG A 59 -0.49 18.45 4.39
C ARG A 59 -1.44 18.92 3.29
N TYR A 60 -1.12 18.69 2.03
CA TYR A 60 -2.01 19.01 0.91
C TYR A 60 -3.35 18.26 1.02
N MET A 61 -3.31 16.94 1.24
CA MET A 61 -4.52 16.14 1.47
C MET A 61 -5.33 16.69 2.66
N ARG A 62 -4.66 17.07 3.76
CA ARG A 62 -5.30 17.68 4.93
C ARG A 62 -6.05 18.97 4.61
N THR A 63 -5.48 19.85 3.78
CA THR A 63 -6.18 21.07 3.32
C THR A 63 -7.37 20.80 2.40
N ARG A 64 -7.54 19.56 1.92
CA ARG A 64 -8.64 19.11 1.06
C ARG A 64 -9.59 18.10 1.74
N HIS A 65 -9.43 17.83 3.04
CA HIS A 65 -10.33 16.92 3.79
C HIS A 65 -11.76 17.43 3.96
N SER A 66 -12.03 18.72 3.71
CA SER A 66 -13.36 19.33 3.84
C SER A 66 -14.38 18.90 2.77
N GLU A 67 -14.01 18.03 1.83
CA GLU A 67 -14.85 17.59 0.70
C GLU A 67 -15.17 16.08 0.76
N ASN A 68 -15.95 15.64 1.77
CA ASN A 68 -16.60 14.33 1.81
C ASN A 68 -15.67 13.14 1.47
N VAL A 69 -14.51 13.08 2.14
CA VAL A 69 -13.67 11.88 2.18
C VAL A 69 -14.36 10.86 3.07
N GLU A 70 -14.59 9.65 2.56
CA GLU A 70 -15.25 8.56 3.27
C GLU A 70 -14.22 7.65 3.94
N PHE A 71 -13.13 7.36 3.24
CA PHE A 71 -12.01 6.54 3.72
C PHE A 71 -10.71 6.85 2.94
N VAL A 72 -9.63 6.21 3.37
CA VAL A 72 -8.33 6.16 2.70
C VAL A 72 -7.97 4.71 2.45
N LEU A 73 -7.51 4.38 1.24
CA LEU A 73 -6.83 3.13 0.94
C LEU A 73 -5.32 3.41 0.94
N TRP A 74 -4.54 2.60 1.64
CA TRP A 74 -3.08 2.70 1.68
C TRP A 74 -2.43 1.38 1.26
N THR A 75 -1.85 1.31 0.07
CA THR A 75 -1.36 0.04 -0.52
C THR A 75 0.12 -0.26 -0.27
N GLY A 76 0.63 0.16 0.89
CA GLY A 76 1.92 -0.30 1.40
C GLY A 76 3.14 0.39 0.79
N ASP A 77 4.23 -0.38 0.70
CA ASP A 77 5.59 0.03 0.32
C ASP A 77 6.04 1.26 1.11
N ILE A 78 6.17 1.05 2.42
CA ILE A 78 6.21 2.10 3.43
C ILE A 78 7.61 2.70 3.57
N VAL A 79 8.64 1.85 3.52
CA VAL A 79 10.04 2.20 3.80
C VAL A 79 10.91 1.73 2.65
N ALA A 80 11.82 2.61 2.22
CA ALA A 80 12.85 2.38 1.20
C ALA A 80 13.49 0.99 1.29
N ALA A 81 13.50 0.23 0.19
CA ALA A 81 14.02 -1.15 0.15
C ALA A 81 15.50 -1.23 0.59
N GLN A 82 16.31 -0.22 0.25
CA GLN A 82 17.71 -0.10 0.65
C GLN A 82 17.92 0.43 2.08
N TYR A 83 16.88 0.62 2.89
CA TYR A 83 17.01 1.01 4.30
C TYR A 83 17.48 -0.18 5.16
N SER A 84 18.78 -0.47 5.07
CA SER A 84 19.48 -1.59 5.73
C SER A 84 19.80 -1.34 7.21
N GLU A 85 18.99 -0.54 7.89
CA GLU A 85 19.06 -0.37 9.34
C GLU A 85 18.47 -1.59 10.06
N ASN A 86 18.69 -1.69 11.37
CA ASN A 86 18.15 -2.81 12.15
C ASN A 86 16.60 -2.83 12.17
N GLU A 87 16.03 -3.98 12.52
CA GLU A 87 14.57 -4.21 12.48
C GLU A 87 13.79 -3.22 13.36
N GLU A 88 14.31 -2.85 14.52
CA GLU A 88 13.70 -1.84 15.41
C GLU A 88 13.63 -0.48 14.72
N ASN A 89 14.75 0.00 14.16
CA ASN A 89 14.81 1.25 13.39
C ASN A 89 13.83 1.23 12.19
N ARG A 90 13.66 0.08 11.51
CA ARG A 90 12.67 -0.08 10.44
C ARG A 90 11.23 0.01 10.95
N TYR A 91 10.89 -0.64 12.07
CA TYR A 91 9.57 -0.49 12.68
C TYR A 91 9.31 0.93 13.23
N GLN A 92 10.35 1.64 13.69
CA GLN A 92 10.22 3.06 14.03
C GLN A 92 9.93 3.93 12.81
N ALA A 93 10.54 3.65 11.64
CA ALA A 93 10.21 4.32 10.38
C ALA A 93 8.74 4.06 9.97
N ILE A 94 8.27 2.81 10.03
CA ILE A 94 6.87 2.43 9.75
C ILE A 94 5.91 3.11 10.74
N ARG A 95 6.26 3.14 12.04
CA ARG A 95 5.49 3.84 13.08
C ARG A 95 5.38 5.32 12.78
N ASN A 96 6.46 5.98 12.34
CA ASN A 96 6.44 7.40 12.00
C ASN A 96 5.47 7.71 10.83
N ILE A 97 5.46 6.89 9.77
CA ILE A 97 4.50 7.04 8.66
C ILE A 97 3.07 6.75 9.12
N THR A 98 2.86 5.69 9.90
CA THR A 98 1.56 5.33 10.49
C THR A 98 0.99 6.47 11.34
N GLU A 99 1.82 7.07 12.20
CA GLU A 99 1.45 8.22 13.04
C GLU A 99 1.16 9.48 12.22
N LEU A 100 1.95 9.76 11.18
CA LEU A 100 1.66 10.88 10.26
C LEU A 100 0.33 10.72 9.54
N LEU A 101 -0.01 9.51 9.08
CA LEU A 101 -1.34 9.20 8.54
C LEU A 101 -2.44 9.39 9.59
N ARG A 102 -2.26 8.85 10.81
CA ARG A 102 -3.20 8.99 11.92
C ARG A 102 -3.48 10.45 12.30
N MET A 103 -2.44 11.30 12.33
CA MET A 103 -2.58 12.74 12.59
C MET A 103 -3.18 13.53 11.43
N THR A 104 -3.09 13.01 10.21
CA THR A 104 -3.65 13.62 8.99
C THR A 104 -5.14 13.28 8.87
N PHE A 105 -5.46 11.98 8.97
CA PHE A 105 -6.77 11.39 8.73
C PHE A 105 -7.51 11.02 10.03
N SER A 106 -7.39 11.82 11.09
CA SER A 106 -7.85 11.50 12.46
C SER A 106 -9.33 11.15 12.65
N SER A 107 -10.17 11.39 11.64
CA SER A 107 -11.61 11.14 11.66
C SER A 107 -12.07 10.22 10.52
N HIS A 108 -11.15 9.60 9.79
CA HIS A 108 -11.43 8.72 8.65
C HIS A 108 -10.86 7.33 8.88
N PHE A 109 -11.50 6.31 8.30
CA PHE A 109 -10.92 4.97 8.25
C PHE A 109 -9.78 4.95 7.22
N VAL A 110 -8.66 4.35 7.60
CA VAL A 110 -7.53 4.05 6.71
C VAL A 110 -7.44 2.54 6.61
N PHE A 111 -7.43 2.01 5.38
CA PHE A 111 -7.33 0.58 5.11
C PHE A 111 -5.93 0.28 4.55
N PRO A 112 -4.97 -0.13 5.40
CA PRO A 112 -3.63 -0.49 4.96
C PRO A 112 -3.60 -1.87 4.28
N VAL A 113 -2.75 -2.03 3.28
CA VAL A 113 -2.40 -3.28 2.60
C VAL A 113 -0.87 -3.39 2.60
N LEU A 114 -0.33 -4.61 2.63
CA LEU A 114 1.11 -4.83 2.57
C LEU A 114 1.64 -4.68 1.14
N GLY A 115 2.65 -3.83 0.96
CA GLY A 115 3.46 -3.78 -0.25
C GLY A 115 4.54 -4.87 -0.27
N HIS A 116 5.36 -4.87 -1.32
CA HIS A 116 6.45 -5.81 -1.52
C HIS A 116 7.62 -5.64 -0.53
N THR A 117 7.95 -4.40 -0.17
CA THR A 117 9.11 -4.07 0.69
C THR A 117 8.78 -4.11 2.20
N ASP A 118 7.51 -4.28 2.53
CA ASP A 118 6.99 -4.19 3.90
C ASP A 118 7.37 -5.41 4.77
N PRO A 119 7.29 -5.31 6.11
CA PRO A 119 7.48 -6.48 6.97
C PRO A 119 6.44 -7.56 6.67
N ALA A 120 6.86 -8.82 6.80
CA ALA A 120 5.93 -9.94 6.87
C ALA A 120 4.91 -9.73 8.02
N PRO A 121 3.68 -10.28 7.90
CA PRO A 121 2.66 -10.23 8.94
C PRO A 121 3.21 -10.53 10.34
N SER A 122 3.03 -9.60 11.27
CA SER A 122 3.58 -9.70 12.62
C SER A 122 2.66 -9.06 13.66
N GLU A 123 2.85 -9.42 14.93
CA GLU A 123 2.14 -8.79 16.04
C GLU A 123 2.49 -7.30 16.16
N THR A 124 3.76 -6.94 15.95
CA THR A 124 4.23 -5.55 15.95
C THR A 124 3.49 -4.71 14.90
N LEU A 125 3.36 -5.22 13.67
CA LEU A 125 2.68 -4.52 12.58
C LEU A 125 1.16 -4.44 12.81
N THR A 126 0.56 -5.55 13.26
CA THR A 126 -0.87 -5.61 13.63
C THR A 126 -1.20 -4.60 14.71
N ASN A 127 -0.33 -4.44 15.72
CA ASN A 127 -0.52 -3.48 16.80
C ASN A 127 -0.43 -2.02 16.32
N LEU A 128 0.39 -1.70 15.31
CA LEU A 128 0.45 -0.36 14.72
C LEU A 128 -0.87 0.03 14.03
N TRP A 129 -1.57 -0.92 13.39
CA TRP A 129 -2.81 -0.68 12.65
C TRP A 129 -4.09 -1.00 13.44
N SER A 130 -3.94 -1.47 14.68
CA SER A 130 -5.02 -1.86 15.59
C SER A 130 -6.10 -0.80 15.82
N HIS A 131 -5.79 0.47 15.62
CA HIS A 131 -6.74 1.56 15.82
C HIS A 131 -7.62 1.87 14.59
N TRP A 132 -7.29 1.30 13.43
CA TRP A 132 -8.06 1.47 12.18
C TRP A 132 -8.95 0.26 11.88
N LEU A 133 -8.54 -0.94 12.31
CA LEU A 133 -9.15 -2.20 11.90
C LEU A 133 -9.86 -2.89 13.08
N PRO A 134 -11.02 -3.54 12.85
CA PRO A 134 -11.70 -4.35 13.86
C PRO A 134 -10.94 -5.64 14.16
N MET A 135 -11.26 -6.29 15.28
CA MET A 135 -10.54 -7.47 15.80
C MET A 135 -10.51 -8.65 14.82
N GLU A 136 -11.58 -8.86 14.06
CA GLU A 136 -11.70 -9.89 13.04
C GLU A 136 -10.69 -9.68 11.89
N ALA A 137 -10.55 -8.41 11.46
CA ALA A 137 -9.58 -8.04 10.43
C ALA A 137 -8.14 -8.12 10.96
N LEU A 138 -7.88 -7.69 12.20
CA LEU A 138 -6.56 -7.83 12.84
C LEU A 138 -6.13 -9.30 12.98
N THR A 139 -7.08 -10.23 13.14
CA THR A 139 -6.80 -11.67 13.26
C THR A 139 -6.29 -12.26 11.95
N THR A 140 -6.90 -11.92 10.81
CA THR A 140 -6.47 -12.37 9.47
C THR A 140 -5.23 -11.61 8.97
N LEU A 141 -5.14 -10.31 9.28
CA LEU A 141 -3.94 -9.51 9.04
C LEU A 141 -2.71 -10.13 9.74
N LYS A 142 -2.82 -10.51 11.02
CA LYS A 142 -1.71 -11.11 11.78
C LYS A 142 -1.26 -12.46 11.22
N SER A 143 -2.18 -13.27 10.67
CA SER A 143 -1.89 -14.64 10.24
C SER A 143 -1.46 -14.76 8.77
N GLY A 144 -1.93 -13.86 7.90
CA GLY A 144 -1.68 -13.94 6.45
C GLY A 144 -1.44 -12.60 5.75
N GLY A 145 -1.63 -11.45 6.42
CA GLY A 145 -1.44 -10.12 5.83
C GLY A 145 -2.63 -9.60 5.02
N TYR A 146 -3.72 -10.35 4.98
CA TYR A 146 -4.97 -10.02 4.26
C TYR A 146 -6.12 -9.92 5.26
N TYR A 147 -7.17 -9.17 4.91
CA TYR A 147 -8.39 -9.05 5.72
C TYR A 147 -9.58 -8.54 4.90
N THR A 148 -10.77 -8.60 5.49
CA THR A 148 -11.99 -8.01 4.92
C THR A 148 -12.66 -7.07 5.92
N ILE A 149 -13.27 -6.01 5.41
CA ILE A 149 -14.11 -5.06 6.18
C ILE A 149 -15.49 -5.02 5.54
N GLU A 150 -16.51 -5.29 6.33
CA GLU A 150 -17.90 -5.11 5.93
C GLU A 150 -18.40 -3.74 6.39
N GLN A 151 -18.91 -2.93 5.45
CA GLN A 151 -19.61 -1.70 5.76
C GLN A 151 -21.11 -1.93 5.59
N SER A 152 -21.74 -2.52 6.62
CA SER A 152 -23.14 -2.94 6.57
C SER A 152 -24.14 -1.80 6.28
N HIS A 153 -23.76 -0.54 6.51
CA HIS A 153 -24.57 0.66 6.20
C HIS A 153 -24.60 1.00 4.70
N SER A 154 -23.53 0.72 3.96
CA SER A 154 -23.39 1.02 2.52
C SER A 154 -23.50 -0.23 1.64
N LYS A 155 -23.66 -1.41 2.26
CA LYS A 155 -23.54 -2.74 1.62
C LYS A 155 -22.22 -2.94 0.87
N LEU A 156 -21.16 -2.22 1.27
CA LEU A 156 -19.84 -2.31 0.66
C LEU A 156 -18.98 -3.31 1.43
N ARG A 157 -18.30 -4.21 0.71
CA ARG A 157 -17.22 -5.02 1.27
C ARG A 157 -15.87 -4.59 0.70
N ILE A 158 -14.92 -4.31 1.58
CA ILE A 158 -13.52 -4.02 1.24
C ILE A 158 -12.72 -5.28 1.52
N VAL A 159 -11.98 -5.77 0.52
CA VAL A 159 -11.12 -6.94 0.64
C VAL A 159 -9.68 -6.49 0.40
N ALA A 160 -8.83 -6.61 1.44
CA ALA A 160 -7.41 -6.31 1.39
C ALA A 160 -6.64 -7.62 1.19
N LEU A 161 -6.01 -7.81 0.04
CA LEU A 161 -5.22 -9.00 -0.29
C LEU A 161 -3.73 -8.79 0.00
N ASN A 162 -3.05 -9.82 0.50
CA ASN A 162 -1.59 -9.86 0.52
C ASN A 162 -1.10 -10.46 -0.81
N THR A 163 -0.85 -9.62 -1.80
CA THR A 163 -0.42 -10.05 -3.14
C THR A 163 0.99 -10.62 -3.18
N ASN A 164 1.80 -10.38 -2.16
CA ASN A 164 3.17 -10.89 -2.08
C ASN A 164 3.22 -12.43 -2.09
N LEU A 165 2.17 -13.08 -1.57
CA LEU A 165 2.01 -14.54 -1.60
C LEU A 165 1.77 -15.09 -3.02
N PHE A 166 1.45 -14.24 -4.00
CA PHE A 166 1.22 -14.61 -5.39
C PHE A 166 2.41 -14.25 -6.30
N SER A 167 3.54 -13.88 -5.72
CA SER A 167 4.82 -13.81 -6.43
C SER A 167 5.21 -15.20 -6.97
N VAL A 168 5.98 -15.24 -8.06
CA VAL A 168 6.36 -16.49 -8.76
C VAL A 168 7.07 -17.51 -7.84
N SER A 169 7.73 -17.04 -6.79
CA SER A 169 8.34 -17.86 -5.74
C SER A 169 7.35 -18.51 -4.77
N GLU A 170 6.20 -17.86 -4.52
CA GLU A 170 5.28 -18.21 -3.42
C GLU A 170 3.88 -18.67 -3.89
N GLU A 171 3.57 -18.58 -5.19
CA GLU A 171 2.23 -18.86 -5.75
C GLU A 171 1.65 -20.24 -5.34
N ASN A 172 2.51 -21.27 -5.23
CA ASN A 172 2.10 -22.63 -4.84
C ASN A 172 2.21 -22.92 -3.32
N SER A 173 2.56 -21.91 -2.52
CA SER A 173 2.77 -22.02 -1.08
C SER A 173 1.45 -22.31 -0.33
N ALA A 174 1.56 -22.91 0.86
CA ALA A 174 0.40 -23.12 1.73
C ALA A 174 -0.25 -21.79 2.21
N PRO A 175 0.50 -20.71 2.52
CA PRO A 175 -0.10 -19.38 2.73
C PRO A 175 -0.92 -18.87 1.55
N ALA A 176 -0.39 -18.94 0.32
CA ALA A 176 -1.10 -18.47 -0.88
C ALA A 176 -2.43 -19.21 -1.09
N ARG A 177 -2.42 -20.54 -0.97
CA ARG A 177 -3.63 -21.36 -1.11
C ARG A 177 -4.69 -21.01 -0.06
N ARG A 178 -4.30 -20.81 1.20
CA ARG A 178 -5.23 -20.39 2.27
C ARG A 178 -5.85 -19.02 1.99
N GLN A 179 -5.13 -18.10 1.35
CA GLN A 179 -5.69 -16.80 0.95
C GLN A 179 -6.71 -16.94 -0.19
N TRP A 180 -6.49 -17.85 -1.13
CA TRP A 180 -7.49 -18.16 -2.17
C TRP A 180 -8.75 -18.82 -1.58
N GLU A 181 -8.59 -19.86 -0.75
CA GLU A 181 -9.69 -20.52 -0.04
C GLU A 181 -10.51 -19.52 0.80
N TRP A 182 -9.84 -18.64 1.54
CA TRP A 182 -10.49 -17.55 2.30
C TRP A 182 -11.18 -16.52 1.40
N LEU A 183 -10.58 -16.17 0.26
CA LEU A 183 -11.18 -15.21 -0.66
C LEU A 183 -12.48 -15.76 -1.25
N ASP A 184 -12.50 -17.04 -1.66
CA ASP A 184 -13.70 -17.70 -2.17
C ASP A 184 -14.83 -17.67 -1.11
N GLU A 185 -14.56 -18.01 0.15
CA GLU A 185 -15.53 -17.90 1.26
C GLU A 185 -16.07 -16.46 1.43
N VAL A 186 -15.19 -15.46 1.34
CA VAL A 186 -15.57 -14.04 1.46
C VAL A 186 -16.43 -13.57 0.28
N LEU A 187 -16.13 -14.03 -0.94
CA LEU A 187 -16.88 -13.72 -2.15
C LEU A 187 -18.26 -14.40 -2.16
N GLU A 188 -18.34 -15.68 -1.79
CA GLU A 188 -19.61 -16.42 -1.66
C GLU A 188 -20.52 -15.76 -0.62
N LYS A 189 -19.99 -15.44 0.57
CA LYS A 189 -20.76 -14.78 1.64
C LYS A 189 -21.32 -13.43 1.21
N ALA A 190 -20.51 -12.58 0.56
CA ALA A 190 -20.97 -11.28 0.07
C ALA A 190 -22.02 -11.41 -1.03
N THR A 191 -21.88 -12.39 -1.92
CA THR A 191 -22.87 -12.72 -2.96
C THR A 191 -24.21 -13.13 -2.32
N ALA A 192 -24.18 -14.02 -1.33
CA ALA A 192 -25.38 -14.46 -0.59
C ALA A 192 -26.07 -13.29 0.14
N ASN A 193 -25.29 -12.36 0.69
CA ASN A 193 -25.80 -11.17 1.39
C ASN A 193 -26.30 -10.05 0.46
N SER A 194 -26.14 -10.19 -0.87
CA SER A 194 -26.36 -9.09 -1.83
C SER A 194 -25.54 -7.83 -1.48
N GLU A 195 -24.31 -8.03 -1.02
CA GLU A 195 -23.33 -6.97 -0.84
C GLU A 195 -22.73 -6.59 -2.19
N MET A 196 -22.50 -5.29 -2.38
CA MET A 196 -21.78 -4.78 -3.52
C MET A 196 -20.29 -4.72 -3.15
N PHE A 197 -19.47 -5.63 -3.69
CA PHE A 197 -18.08 -5.25 -3.97
C PHE A 197 -18.17 -4.00 -4.83
N GLY A 198 -17.51 -2.89 -4.45
CA GLY A 198 -17.65 -1.65 -5.20
C GLY A 198 -17.36 -1.93 -6.67
N GLU A 199 -18.34 -1.76 -7.58
CA GLU A 199 -18.09 -2.01 -9.00
C GLU A 199 -17.02 -1.00 -9.47
N GLY A 200 -15.79 -1.42 -9.72
CA GLY A 200 -14.67 -0.48 -9.87
C GLY A 200 -14.01 0.00 -8.58
N MET A 201 -14.09 -0.76 -7.50
CA MET A 201 -12.98 -0.84 -6.56
C MET A 201 -11.92 -1.66 -7.28
N ASP A 202 -11.04 -0.96 -8.02
CA ASP A 202 -10.01 -1.62 -8.80
C ASP A 202 -9.01 -2.27 -7.86
N VAL A 203 -8.98 -3.57 -8.02
CA VAL A 203 -8.04 -4.52 -7.49
C VAL A 203 -8.06 -5.54 -8.69
N GLY A 204 -6.93 -5.82 -9.37
CA GLY A 204 -6.81 -6.67 -10.59
C GLY A 204 -6.14 -8.07 -10.49
N VAL A 205 -4.93 -8.23 -9.92
CA VAL A 205 -4.09 -9.45 -9.84
C VAL A 205 -3.44 -9.67 -11.19
N PRO A 206 -2.19 -9.19 -11.39
CA PRO A 206 -1.55 -9.29 -12.69
C PRO A 206 -1.37 -10.74 -13.14
N ARG A 207 -2.15 -11.17 -14.13
CA ARG A 207 -1.71 -12.23 -15.04
C ARG A 207 -0.65 -11.67 -15.99
N CYS A 208 0.55 -11.45 -15.47
CA CYS A 208 1.74 -11.11 -16.27
C CYS A 208 2.79 -12.22 -16.19
N TRP A 209 2.38 -13.39 -16.68
CA TRP A 209 3.29 -14.45 -17.08
C TRP A 209 4.07 -13.98 -18.32
N ASN A 210 5.23 -13.31 -18.12
CA ASN A 210 6.39 -13.27 -19.03
C ASN A 210 7.49 -12.27 -18.58
N GLY A 211 8.22 -12.62 -17.51
CA GLY A 211 9.68 -12.42 -17.47
C GLY A 211 10.26 -10.99 -17.43
N ASN A 212 9.56 -9.99 -16.88
CA ASN A 212 10.17 -8.67 -16.62
C ASN A 212 9.83 -8.16 -15.20
N PRO A 213 10.81 -7.91 -14.30
CA PRO A 213 10.56 -7.54 -12.91
C PRO A 213 10.57 -6.00 -12.73
N ALA A 214 9.52 -5.33 -13.21
CA ALA A 214 9.24 -3.93 -12.89
C ALA A 214 7.77 -3.59 -13.18
N LEU A 215 7.19 -2.75 -12.31
CA LEU A 215 5.89 -2.07 -12.41
C LEU A 215 4.59 -2.82 -12.01
N GLU A 216 3.75 -2.06 -11.30
CA GLU A 216 2.29 -2.09 -11.19
C GLU A 216 1.59 -3.15 -10.31
N SER A 217 1.15 -2.67 -9.13
CA SER A 217 0.33 -3.35 -8.10
C SER A 217 -1.14 -2.90 -8.17
N THR A 218 -2.11 -3.84 -8.15
CA THR A 218 -3.59 -3.69 -7.85
C THR A 218 -4.30 -5.09 -8.00
N ALA A 219 -5.17 -5.62 -7.07
CA ALA A 219 -5.60 -7.09 -6.93
C ALA A 219 -7.05 -7.68 -6.53
N MET A 220 -7.97 -8.11 -7.46
CA MET A 220 -9.32 -8.81 -7.32
C MET A 220 -9.89 -9.40 -8.67
N VAL A 221 -11.16 -9.88 -8.77
CA VAL A 221 -11.76 -10.74 -9.85
C VAL A 221 -13.30 -10.52 -10.08
N ASP A 222 -13.87 -10.80 -11.29
CA ASP A 222 -15.34 -10.85 -11.58
C ASP A 222 -15.91 -12.30 -11.60
N PRO A 223 -16.89 -12.67 -10.75
CA PRO A 223 -17.51 -14.00 -10.73
C PRO A 223 -18.36 -14.38 -11.96
N ARG A 224 -18.76 -13.42 -12.82
CA ARG A 224 -19.72 -13.68 -13.92
C ARG A 224 -19.07 -14.04 -15.26
N GLN A 225 -17.74 -14.01 -15.37
CA GLN A 225 -16.99 -14.36 -16.60
C GLN A 225 -16.11 -15.60 -16.47
N VAL A 226 -16.63 -16.66 -15.83
CA VAL A 226 -16.01 -18.01 -15.89
C VAL A 226 -16.19 -18.60 -17.30
N GLY A 227 -15.41 -18.12 -18.27
CA GLY A 227 -15.31 -18.74 -19.60
C GLY A 227 -14.95 -17.88 -20.80
N GLN A 228 -14.82 -16.54 -20.71
CA GLN A 228 -14.46 -15.70 -21.86
C GLN A 228 -13.36 -14.68 -21.58
N THR A 229 -12.54 -14.42 -22.60
CA THR A 229 -11.36 -13.55 -22.55
C THR A 229 -11.73 -12.06 -22.52
N ALA A 230 -11.49 -11.38 -21.40
CA ALA A 230 -11.58 -9.93 -21.32
C ALA A 230 -10.18 -9.28 -21.37
N THR A 231 -10.03 -8.23 -22.19
CA THR A 231 -8.79 -7.45 -22.33
C THR A 231 -8.80 -6.23 -21.41
N ALA A 232 -7.66 -5.86 -20.85
CA ALA A 232 -7.49 -4.70 -19.97
C ALA A 232 -7.82 -3.35 -20.66
N SER A 233 -9.05 -2.86 -20.47
CA SER A 233 -9.43 -1.46 -20.73
C SER A 233 -10.75 -1.05 -20.05
N GLN A 234 -11.49 -1.98 -19.43
CA GLN A 234 -12.83 -1.71 -18.88
C GLN A 234 -13.03 -2.43 -17.55
N VAL A 235 -13.28 -1.65 -16.47
CA VAL A 235 -14.26 -1.86 -15.37
C VAL A 235 -13.94 -0.86 -14.25
N ALA A 236 -14.63 0.29 -14.26
CA ALA A 236 -14.60 1.27 -13.17
C ALA A 236 -15.95 2.03 -13.10
N ALA A 237 -16.88 1.63 -12.23
CA ALA A 237 -18.29 2.05 -12.37
C ALA A 237 -19.12 2.23 -11.07
N GLY A 238 -18.49 2.57 -9.94
CA GLY A 238 -19.16 2.61 -8.62
C GLY A 238 -18.81 3.87 -7.84
N PHE A 239 -17.52 4.06 -7.52
CA PHE A 239 -17.02 5.35 -7.02
C PHE A 239 -16.46 6.18 -8.17
N LYS A 240 -17.32 6.98 -8.81
CA LYS A 240 -16.96 7.86 -9.96
C LYS A 240 -15.87 8.90 -9.66
N ARG A 241 -15.36 9.00 -8.42
CA ARG A 241 -14.43 10.06 -7.98
C ARG A 241 -13.52 9.58 -6.83
N HIS A 242 -12.28 9.25 -7.14
CA HIS A 242 -11.18 9.06 -6.19
C HIS A 242 -10.02 10.02 -6.53
N LYS A 243 -8.99 10.08 -5.68
CA LYS A 243 -7.72 10.76 -5.96
C LYS A 243 -6.57 9.89 -5.48
N THR A 244 -5.60 9.64 -6.36
CA THR A 244 -4.41 8.84 -6.07
C THR A 244 -3.22 9.74 -5.77
N VAL A 245 -2.40 9.33 -4.80
CA VAL A 245 -1.09 9.91 -4.48
C VAL A 245 -0.09 8.76 -4.39
N GLU A 246 0.76 8.69 -5.38
CA GLU A 246 1.88 7.75 -5.50
C GLU A 246 3.17 8.56 -5.37
N PHE A 247 4.13 8.07 -4.59
CA PHE A 247 5.43 8.75 -4.47
C PHE A 247 6.47 8.16 -5.42
N GLY A 248 6.34 6.86 -5.72
CA GLY A 248 7.05 6.17 -6.80
C GLY A 248 8.55 6.00 -6.56
N THR A 249 9.18 5.23 -7.44
CA THR A 249 10.64 5.05 -7.52
C THR A 249 11.11 5.18 -8.98
N PRO A 250 12.40 5.53 -9.22
CA PRO A 250 13.01 5.58 -10.56
C PRO A 250 13.15 4.23 -11.28
#